data_AF-A0A1A2DXL7-F1
#
_entry.id   AF-A0A1A2DXL7-F1
#
_cell.length_a   1.000
_cell.length_b   1.000
_cell.length_c   1.000
_cell.angle_alpha   90.00
_cell.angle_beta   90.00
_cell.angle_gamma   90.00
#
_symmetry.space_group_name_H-M   'P 1'
#
loop_
_entity.id
_entity.type
_entity.pdbx_description
1 polymer ?
#
loop_
_entity_poly.entity_id
_entity_poly.type
_entity_poly.pdbx_seq_one_letter_code
_entity_poly.pdbx_strand_id
1 'polypeptide(L)'
;MASVEDLMAAAVERTGLEDFGEDSFREGLEILVRALSEEARLNARGEDFVYNRIGLHLSQRLQVEDWYRRHPDIDDEQIAAPLFGLGLPRTGSTALSFLLAQDPDVRYVRSWESAQPCPPPSTVRGDDPRIPPDQRPVLVGTRHHVPTDIRGPMECLDLMALDFKSQIFQAYAQIPTYSQWLCDRADFTSTYRYERRVLRLLQWGEPTRPWRLKSPAHVLSLDCLDRVFPDARFVMTHRDPTDVLLSVVDVYADIVGGFTDHLDRRYLGELNVTQWSTGITRAMAFRDKAAERFYDIDFRVMQNDPIGEVKRLYSWLGETVTERFEAGMRAWWTENAEKREPHPKADPVAFGLDDSVIRPLFAAYVDAYAGGSGRYGQQEESTA
;
A
#
# COMPACT_ATOMS: atom_id res chain seq x y z
N MET A 1 3.16 -29.42 -2.84
CA MET A 1 2.82 -28.02 -3.13
C MET A 1 1.61 -28.01 -4.04
N ALA A 2 0.63 -27.17 -3.74
CA ALA A 2 -0.59 -27.08 -4.55
C ALA A 2 -0.28 -26.42 -5.91
N SER A 3 -0.82 -26.98 -7.00
CA SER A 3 -0.78 -26.33 -8.30
C SER A 3 -1.74 -25.12 -8.33
N VAL A 4 -1.63 -24.28 -9.36
CA VAL A 4 -2.56 -23.16 -9.57
C VAL A 4 -4.01 -23.67 -9.64
N GLU A 5 -4.24 -24.76 -10.36
CA GLU A 5 -5.56 -25.38 -10.52
C GLU A 5 -6.09 -25.93 -9.18
N ASP A 6 -5.22 -26.52 -8.34
CA ASP A 6 -5.63 -26.98 -7.01
C ASP A 6 -6.07 -25.80 -6.11
N LEU A 7 -5.35 -24.68 -6.17
CA LEU A 7 -5.66 -23.47 -5.39
C LEU A 7 -6.97 -22.82 -5.86
N MET A 8 -7.19 -22.77 -7.19
CA MET A 8 -8.44 -22.29 -7.77
C MET A 8 -9.61 -23.20 -7.42
N ALA A 9 -9.46 -24.52 -7.58
CA ALA A 9 -10.48 -25.50 -7.20
C ALA A 9 -10.84 -25.42 -5.72
N ALA A 10 -9.86 -25.26 -4.82
CA ALA A 10 -10.10 -25.07 -3.40
C ALA A 10 -10.86 -23.77 -3.09
N ALA A 11 -10.61 -22.69 -3.84
CA ALA A 11 -11.37 -21.45 -3.70
C ALA A 11 -12.82 -21.59 -4.19
N VAL A 12 -13.04 -22.34 -5.27
CA VAL A 12 -14.38 -22.70 -5.77
C VAL A 12 -15.12 -23.53 -4.73
N GLU A 13 -14.52 -24.59 -4.21
CA GLU A 13 -15.12 -25.45 -3.17
C GLU A 13 -15.50 -24.66 -1.92
N ARG A 14 -14.62 -23.74 -1.48
CA ARG A 14 -14.85 -22.92 -0.29
C ARG A 14 -16.00 -21.94 -0.44
N THR A 15 -16.21 -21.39 -1.64
CA THR A 15 -17.17 -20.30 -1.87
C THR A 15 -18.47 -20.77 -2.53
N GLY A 16 -18.44 -21.91 -3.22
CA GLY A 16 -19.52 -22.35 -4.11
C GLY A 16 -19.67 -21.51 -5.39
N LEU A 17 -18.65 -20.72 -5.75
CA LEU A 17 -18.63 -19.80 -6.89
C LEU A 17 -17.53 -20.22 -7.87
N GLU A 18 -17.76 -20.07 -9.17
CA GLU A 18 -16.84 -20.54 -10.23
C GLU A 18 -16.34 -19.44 -11.18
N ASP A 19 -16.93 -18.25 -11.14
CA ASP A 19 -16.58 -17.14 -12.03
C ASP A 19 -15.53 -16.22 -11.39
N PHE A 20 -14.29 -16.31 -11.87
CA PHE A 20 -13.18 -15.45 -11.45
C PHE A 20 -13.10 -14.13 -12.25
N GLY A 21 -14.05 -13.87 -13.16
CA GLY A 21 -14.01 -12.72 -14.06
C GLY A 21 -12.91 -12.85 -15.12
N GLU A 22 -12.31 -11.74 -15.53
CA GLU A 22 -11.23 -11.74 -16.52
C GLU A 22 -9.99 -12.52 -16.03
N ASP A 23 -9.29 -13.18 -16.95
CA ASP A 23 -8.09 -14.00 -16.67
C ASP A 23 -6.81 -13.19 -16.35
N SER A 24 -6.91 -11.86 -16.18
CA SER A 24 -5.77 -10.96 -15.97
C SER A 24 -4.86 -11.33 -14.79
N PHE A 25 -5.42 -12.06 -13.82
CA PHE A 25 -4.77 -12.47 -12.58
C PHE A 25 -3.92 -13.74 -12.74
N ARG A 26 -4.19 -14.56 -13.78
CA ARG A 26 -3.59 -15.90 -13.94
C ARG A 26 -2.09 -15.86 -14.12
N GLU A 27 -1.57 -14.95 -14.96
CA GLU A 27 -0.13 -14.81 -15.19
C GLU A 27 0.63 -14.57 -13.89
N GLY A 28 0.17 -13.61 -13.08
CA GLY A 28 0.79 -13.29 -11.80
C GLY A 28 0.71 -14.45 -10.81
N LEU A 29 -0.41 -15.16 -10.78
CA LEU A 29 -0.62 -16.33 -9.93
C LEU A 29 0.31 -17.49 -10.32
N GLU A 30 0.43 -17.80 -11.60
CA GLU A 30 1.30 -18.86 -12.13
C GLU A 30 2.77 -18.59 -11.82
N ILE A 31 3.23 -17.34 -12.03
CA ILE A 31 4.60 -16.95 -11.72
C ILE A 31 4.86 -17.02 -10.21
N LEU A 32 3.91 -16.54 -9.40
CA LEU A 32 4.01 -16.58 -7.94
C LEU A 32 4.07 -18.01 -7.42
N VAL A 33 3.15 -18.88 -7.83
CA VAL A 33 3.09 -20.28 -7.37
C VAL A 33 4.35 -21.04 -7.77
N ARG A 34 4.85 -20.83 -8.99
CA ARG A 34 6.13 -21.41 -9.43
C ARG A 34 7.29 -20.92 -8.56
N ALA A 35 7.41 -19.61 -8.33
CA ALA A 35 8.44 -19.02 -7.48
C ALA A 35 8.38 -19.57 -6.04
N LEU A 36 7.19 -19.69 -5.47
CA LEU A 36 7.01 -20.28 -4.14
C LEU A 36 7.49 -21.74 -4.10
N SER A 37 7.24 -22.50 -5.16
CA SER A 37 7.62 -23.91 -5.22
C SER A 37 9.12 -24.15 -5.48
N GLU A 38 9.77 -23.30 -6.27
CA GLU A 38 11.12 -23.54 -6.77
C GLU A 38 12.21 -22.79 -6.00
N GLU A 39 11.92 -21.59 -5.48
CA GLU A 39 12.95 -20.67 -4.95
C GLU A 39 12.67 -20.14 -3.54
N ALA A 40 11.42 -20.11 -3.07
CA ALA A 40 11.08 -19.44 -1.79
C ALA A 40 11.61 -20.11 -0.53
N ARG A 41 11.86 -21.42 -0.57
CA ARG A 41 12.36 -22.21 0.57
C ARG A 41 11.56 -21.97 1.86
N LEU A 42 10.23 -22.01 1.74
CA LEU A 42 9.32 -21.85 2.87
C LEU A 42 9.49 -23.00 3.87
N ASN A 43 9.35 -22.69 5.16
CA ASN A 43 9.13 -23.70 6.19
C ASN A 43 7.61 -24.02 6.30
N ALA A 44 7.22 -24.99 7.13
CA ALA A 44 5.82 -25.42 7.24
C ALA A 44 4.86 -24.27 7.61
N ARG A 45 5.31 -23.31 8.45
CA ARG A 45 4.52 -22.12 8.79
C ARG A 45 4.38 -21.17 7.59
N GLY A 46 5.45 -20.99 6.82
CA GLY A 46 5.44 -20.19 5.60
C GLY A 46 4.53 -20.79 4.53
N GLU A 47 4.58 -22.11 4.32
CA GLU A 47 3.69 -22.81 3.40
C GLU A 47 2.22 -22.61 3.80
N ASP A 48 1.88 -22.91 5.06
CA ASP A 48 0.51 -22.73 5.56
C ASP A 48 0.04 -21.28 5.39
N PHE A 49 0.85 -20.30 5.79
CA PHE A 49 0.47 -18.89 5.72
C PHE A 49 0.28 -18.40 4.27
N VAL A 50 1.27 -18.60 3.40
CA VAL A 50 1.27 -18.02 2.05
C VAL A 50 0.21 -18.66 1.15
N TYR A 51 0.09 -20.00 1.17
CA TYR A 51 -0.93 -20.67 0.35
C TYR A 51 -2.36 -20.39 0.84
N ASN A 52 -2.58 -20.28 2.16
CA ASN A 52 -3.87 -19.83 2.67
C ASN A 52 -4.20 -18.39 2.24
N ARG A 53 -3.19 -17.50 2.20
CA ARG A 53 -3.36 -16.12 1.73
C ARG A 53 -3.73 -16.06 0.25
N ILE A 54 -3.08 -16.86 -0.61
CA ILE A 54 -3.44 -17.00 -2.03
C ILE A 54 -4.88 -17.49 -2.18
N GLY A 55 -5.25 -18.56 -1.46
CA GLY A 55 -6.62 -19.08 -1.47
C GLY A 55 -7.64 -18.04 -1.00
N LEU A 56 -7.32 -17.20 -0.02
CA LEU A 56 -8.18 -16.10 0.40
C LEU A 56 -8.37 -15.07 -0.72
N HIS A 57 -7.31 -14.62 -1.39
CA HIS A 57 -7.44 -13.67 -2.51
C HIS A 57 -8.26 -14.25 -3.67
N LEU A 58 -8.09 -15.53 -3.99
CA LEU A 58 -8.93 -16.23 -4.98
C LEU A 58 -10.41 -16.26 -4.55
N SER A 59 -10.69 -16.62 -3.29
CA SER A 59 -12.06 -16.59 -2.76
C SER A 59 -12.67 -15.19 -2.78
N GLN A 60 -11.89 -14.15 -2.46
CA GLN A 60 -12.37 -12.76 -2.53
C GLN A 60 -12.67 -12.33 -3.97
N ARG A 61 -11.83 -12.73 -4.94
CA ARG A 61 -12.08 -12.48 -6.36
C ARG A 61 -13.42 -13.08 -6.80
N LEU A 62 -13.66 -14.35 -6.52
CA LEU A 62 -14.94 -15.02 -6.79
C LEU A 62 -16.15 -14.28 -6.19
N GLN A 63 -16.02 -13.85 -4.93
CA GLN A 63 -17.10 -13.14 -4.24
C GLN A 63 -17.38 -11.76 -4.87
N VAL A 64 -16.35 -11.01 -5.23
CA VAL A 64 -16.50 -9.70 -5.91
C VAL A 64 -17.26 -9.89 -7.23
N GLU A 65 -16.87 -10.88 -8.04
CA GLU A 65 -17.52 -11.16 -9.32
C GLU A 65 -18.98 -11.60 -9.15
N ASP A 66 -19.28 -12.42 -8.15
CA ASP A 66 -20.67 -12.78 -7.83
C ASP A 66 -21.53 -11.57 -7.42
N TRP A 67 -20.97 -10.62 -6.68
CA TRP A 67 -21.68 -9.38 -6.34
C TRP A 67 -22.03 -8.56 -7.58
N TYR A 68 -21.06 -8.35 -8.47
CA TYR A 68 -21.30 -7.63 -9.72
C TYR A 68 -22.27 -8.35 -10.66
N ARG A 69 -22.22 -9.68 -10.71
CA ARG A 69 -23.17 -10.49 -11.48
C ARG A 69 -24.61 -10.31 -10.97
N ARG A 70 -24.80 -10.22 -9.65
CA ARG A 70 -26.12 -10.02 -9.02
C ARG A 70 -26.59 -8.57 -9.00
N HIS A 71 -25.65 -7.63 -8.95
CA HIS A 71 -25.88 -6.19 -8.81
C HIS A 71 -25.05 -5.41 -9.84
N PRO A 72 -25.43 -5.44 -11.12
CA PRO A 72 -24.69 -4.76 -12.18
C PRO A 72 -24.66 -3.23 -12.01
N ASP A 73 -25.58 -2.66 -11.21
CA ASP A 73 -25.63 -1.25 -10.85
C ASP A 73 -24.42 -0.77 -10.02
N ILE A 74 -23.62 -1.69 -9.45
CA ILE A 74 -22.33 -1.32 -8.83
C ILE A 74 -21.39 -0.65 -9.85
N ASP A 75 -21.51 -0.96 -11.15
CA ASP A 75 -20.68 -0.31 -12.18
C ASP A 75 -21.01 1.16 -12.42
N ASP A 76 -22.17 1.64 -11.94
CA ASP A 76 -22.57 3.05 -12.03
C ASP A 76 -21.85 3.92 -11.00
N GLU A 77 -21.26 3.33 -9.95
CA GLU A 77 -20.50 4.05 -8.93
C GLU A 77 -19.30 4.79 -9.54
N GLN A 78 -19.16 6.07 -9.16
CA GLN A 78 -18.08 6.93 -9.62
C GLN A 78 -17.02 7.09 -8.54
N ILE A 79 -15.77 6.80 -8.89
CA ILE A 79 -14.60 7.08 -8.05
C ILE A 79 -13.99 8.38 -8.55
N ALA A 80 -14.46 9.50 -8.00
CA ALA A 80 -14.06 10.83 -8.45
C ALA A 80 -12.84 11.35 -7.68
N ALA A 81 -11.83 11.80 -8.42
CA ALA A 81 -10.61 12.46 -7.95
C ALA A 81 -9.98 11.84 -6.68
N PRO A 82 -9.71 10.52 -6.65
CA PRO A 82 -9.11 9.89 -5.48
C PRO A 82 -7.73 10.49 -5.17
N LEU A 83 -7.44 10.68 -3.88
CA LEU A 83 -6.11 11.06 -3.41
C LEU A 83 -5.32 9.80 -3.09
N PHE A 84 -4.22 9.59 -3.80
CA PHE A 84 -3.27 8.50 -3.55
C PHE A 84 -2.05 9.01 -2.78
N GLY A 85 -1.82 8.42 -1.62
CA GLY A 85 -0.59 8.54 -0.85
C GLY A 85 0.53 7.71 -1.46
N LEU A 86 1.63 8.38 -1.81
CA LEU A 86 2.82 7.84 -2.45
C LEU A 86 4.06 8.11 -1.60
N GLY A 87 5.17 7.50 -2.00
CA GLY A 87 6.49 7.73 -1.43
C GLY A 87 7.23 6.42 -1.22
N LEU A 88 8.47 6.52 -0.75
CA LEU A 88 9.13 5.33 -0.21
C LEU A 88 8.40 4.86 1.06
N PRO A 89 8.51 3.57 1.44
CA PRO A 89 8.02 3.15 2.75
C PRO A 89 8.77 3.92 3.86
N ARG A 90 8.25 3.92 5.09
CA ARG A 90 8.93 4.55 6.26
C ARG A 90 9.17 6.07 6.14
N THR A 91 8.46 6.75 5.25
CA THR A 91 8.47 8.22 5.04
C THR A 91 7.40 8.97 5.85
N GLY A 92 6.63 8.27 6.69
CA GLY A 92 5.53 8.86 7.47
C GLY A 92 4.14 8.73 6.85
N SER A 93 4.02 8.08 5.69
CA SER A 93 2.75 7.87 4.98
C SER A 93 1.68 7.14 5.80
N THR A 94 2.05 6.22 6.71
CA THR A 94 1.07 5.60 7.62
C THR A 94 0.46 6.61 8.58
N ALA A 95 1.29 7.47 9.20
CA ALA A 95 0.77 8.50 10.10
C ALA A 95 -0.11 9.50 9.35
N LEU A 96 0.28 9.89 8.13
CA LEU A 96 -0.57 10.68 7.24
C LEU A 96 -1.91 9.99 6.97
N SER A 97 -1.93 8.70 6.61
CA SER A 97 -3.19 8.01 6.33
C SER A 97 -4.14 8.00 7.53
N PHE A 98 -3.61 7.82 8.75
CA PHE A 98 -4.43 7.86 9.96
C PHE A 98 -4.93 9.26 10.30
N LEU A 99 -4.12 10.30 10.05
CA LEU A 99 -4.59 11.68 10.16
C LEU A 99 -5.72 11.95 9.17
N LEU A 100 -5.55 11.60 7.88
CA LEU A 100 -6.59 11.76 6.86
C LEU A 100 -7.87 10.98 7.19
N ALA A 101 -7.74 9.80 7.81
CA ALA A 101 -8.86 8.99 8.25
C ALA A 101 -9.71 9.62 9.37
N GLN A 102 -9.24 10.70 10.02
CA GLN A 102 -10.03 11.42 11.02
C GLN A 102 -11.11 12.32 10.38
N ASP A 103 -11.07 12.55 9.07
CA ASP A 103 -12.08 13.34 8.38
C ASP A 103 -13.38 12.51 8.24
N PRO A 104 -14.51 12.94 8.84
CA PRO A 104 -15.77 12.21 8.71
C PRO A 104 -16.33 12.18 7.27
N ASP A 105 -15.86 13.07 6.40
CA ASP A 105 -16.39 13.29 5.05
C ASP A 105 -15.59 12.58 3.96
N VAL A 106 -14.55 11.81 4.33
CA VAL A 106 -13.77 10.98 3.38
C VAL A 106 -14.04 9.48 3.53
N ARG A 107 -13.54 8.72 2.56
CA ARG A 107 -13.41 7.26 2.60
C ARG A 107 -11.94 6.87 2.52
N TYR A 108 -11.63 5.75 3.13
CA TYR A 108 -10.34 5.07 3.05
C TYR A 108 -10.62 3.58 3.12
N VAL A 109 -9.73 2.74 2.58
CA VAL A 109 -9.89 1.29 2.70
C VAL A 109 -9.59 0.89 4.15
N ARG A 110 -10.57 0.33 4.85
CA ARG A 110 -10.36 -0.15 6.23
C ARG A 110 -9.58 -1.47 6.23
N SER A 111 -8.87 -1.78 7.31
CA SER A 111 -8.06 -3.00 7.40
C SER A 111 -8.85 -4.28 7.09
N TRP A 112 -10.09 -4.44 7.58
CA TRP A 112 -10.90 -5.61 7.23
C TRP A 112 -11.47 -5.55 5.81
N GLU A 113 -11.80 -4.37 5.28
CA GLU A 113 -12.30 -4.21 3.90
C GLU A 113 -11.20 -4.55 2.89
N SER A 114 -9.96 -4.19 3.20
CA SER A 114 -8.76 -4.55 2.44
C SER A 114 -8.57 -6.06 2.37
N ALA A 115 -8.70 -6.74 3.52
CA ALA A 115 -8.50 -8.20 3.60
C ALA A 115 -9.69 -9.00 3.04
N GLN A 116 -10.91 -8.48 3.20
CA GLN A 116 -12.17 -9.13 2.85
C GLN A 116 -13.19 -8.08 2.37
N PRO A 117 -13.18 -7.69 1.08
CA PRO A 117 -14.07 -6.65 0.56
C PRO A 117 -15.55 -7.06 0.58
N CYS A 118 -15.84 -8.36 0.54
CA CYS A 118 -17.20 -8.89 0.55
C CYS A 118 -17.62 -9.34 1.96
N PRO A 119 -18.88 -9.11 2.37
CA PRO A 119 -19.95 -8.45 1.61
C PRO A 119 -19.79 -6.90 1.57
N PRO A 120 -20.43 -6.19 0.60
CA PRO A 120 -20.43 -4.73 0.55
C PRO A 120 -20.96 -4.12 1.84
N PRO A 121 -20.36 -3.02 2.35
CA PRO A 121 -20.76 -2.40 3.62
C PRO A 121 -22.26 -2.09 3.72
N SER A 122 -22.87 -1.61 2.64
CA SER A 122 -24.30 -1.25 2.58
C SER A 122 -25.26 -2.43 2.79
N THR A 123 -24.77 -3.66 2.69
CA THR A 123 -25.57 -4.88 2.89
C THR A 123 -25.49 -5.44 4.31
N VAL A 124 -24.58 -4.90 5.12
CA VAL A 124 -24.35 -5.32 6.49
C VAL A 124 -25.31 -4.58 7.42
N ARG A 125 -25.97 -5.31 8.34
CA ARG A 125 -26.83 -4.74 9.38
C ARG A 125 -26.25 -5.05 10.75
N GLY A 126 -26.04 -4.02 11.57
CA GLY A 126 -25.44 -4.16 12.90
C GLY A 126 -23.92 -4.22 12.83
N ASP A 127 -23.31 -5.06 13.67
CA ASP A 127 -21.86 -5.26 13.68
C ASP A 127 -21.41 -5.97 12.40
N ASP A 128 -20.30 -5.51 11.83
CA ASP A 128 -19.76 -6.12 10.62
C ASP A 128 -19.18 -7.52 10.93
N PRO A 129 -19.64 -8.58 10.24
CA PRO A 129 -19.21 -9.95 10.53
C PRO A 129 -17.73 -10.19 10.27
N ARG A 130 -17.05 -9.29 9.54
CA ARG A 130 -15.60 -9.34 9.30
C ARG A 130 -14.79 -8.78 10.46
N ILE A 131 -15.44 -8.18 11.46
CA ILE A 131 -14.83 -7.64 12.67
C ILE A 131 -15.30 -8.45 13.88
N PRO A 132 -14.66 -9.59 14.20
CA PRO A 132 -14.93 -10.31 15.43
C PRO A 132 -14.76 -9.41 16.67
N PRO A 133 -15.59 -9.58 17.73
CA PRO A 133 -15.52 -8.77 18.94
C PRO A 133 -14.16 -8.78 19.66
N ASP A 134 -13.38 -9.84 19.46
CA ASP A 134 -12.10 -10.13 20.08
C ASP A 134 -10.92 -10.00 19.11
N GLN A 135 -11.16 -9.54 17.88
CA GLN A 135 -10.11 -9.44 16.88
C GLN A 135 -9.03 -8.47 17.37
N ARG A 136 -7.78 -8.91 17.27
CA ARG A 136 -6.59 -8.07 17.43
C ARG A 136 -6.04 -7.78 16.04
N PRO A 137 -5.32 -6.66 15.83
CA PRO A 137 -4.63 -6.41 14.56
C PRO A 137 -3.82 -7.64 14.17
N VAL A 138 -3.92 -8.07 12.91
CA VAL A 138 -3.09 -9.17 12.40
C VAL A 138 -1.65 -8.67 12.32
N LEU A 139 -0.85 -9.04 13.31
CA LEU A 139 0.57 -8.72 13.35
C LEU A 139 1.33 -9.78 12.57
N VAL A 140 1.95 -9.37 11.47
CA VAL A 140 2.93 -10.18 10.76
C VAL A 140 4.31 -9.65 11.13
N GLY A 141 5.16 -10.53 11.68
CA GLY A 141 6.43 -10.13 12.30
C GLY A 141 6.29 -9.74 13.78
N THR A 142 7.38 -9.29 14.38
CA THR A 142 7.47 -8.95 15.81
C THR A 142 7.52 -7.43 16.06
N ARG A 143 7.61 -6.62 15.00
CA ARG A 143 7.80 -5.17 15.09
C ARG A 143 6.48 -4.38 15.14
N HIS A 144 6.43 -3.39 16.02
CA HIS A 144 5.26 -2.52 16.22
C HIS A 144 5.54 -1.06 15.82
N HIS A 145 6.34 -0.85 14.77
CA HIS A 145 6.86 0.48 14.41
C HIS A 145 5.92 1.35 13.55
N VAL A 146 4.67 0.92 13.34
CA VAL A 146 3.63 1.70 12.67
C VAL A 146 2.33 1.61 13.45
N PRO A 147 1.49 2.66 13.44
CA PRO A 147 0.16 2.57 13.98
C PRO A 147 -0.62 1.44 13.29
N THR A 148 -1.31 0.61 14.08
CA THR A 148 -2.23 -0.41 13.58
C THR A 148 -3.57 -0.25 14.29
N ASP A 149 -4.64 -0.35 13.51
CA ASP A 149 -6.01 -0.38 14.01
C ASP A 149 -6.82 -1.23 13.04
N ILE A 150 -7.64 -2.12 13.59
CA ILE A 150 -8.57 -2.95 12.82
C ILE A 150 -9.55 -2.04 12.05
N ARG A 151 -9.95 -0.91 12.66
CA ARG A 151 -10.79 0.15 12.06
C ARG A 151 -10.00 1.21 11.30
N GLY A 152 -8.68 1.11 11.30
CA GLY A 152 -7.78 2.05 10.68
C GLY A 152 -7.68 1.91 9.16
N PRO A 153 -7.04 2.90 8.51
CA PRO A 153 -6.75 2.85 7.09
C PRO A 153 -5.67 1.81 6.76
N MET A 154 -5.85 1.12 5.64
CA MET A 154 -4.96 0.07 5.14
C MET A 154 -4.42 0.42 3.75
N GLU A 155 -3.34 -0.25 3.37
CA GLU A 155 -2.73 -0.09 2.05
C GLU A 155 -3.49 -0.82 0.94
N CYS A 156 -3.42 -0.29 -0.28
CA CYS A 156 -4.06 -0.91 -1.45
C CYS A 156 -3.47 -2.28 -1.84
N LEU A 157 -2.37 -2.71 -1.20
CA LEU A 157 -1.62 -3.93 -1.54
C LEU A 157 -2.48 -5.20 -1.59
N ASP A 158 -3.45 -5.36 -0.69
CA ASP A 158 -4.36 -6.51 -0.71
C ASP A 158 -5.37 -6.45 -1.85
N LEU A 159 -5.85 -5.26 -2.19
CA LEU A 159 -6.74 -5.08 -3.35
C LEU A 159 -5.97 -5.38 -4.64
N MET A 160 -4.72 -4.93 -4.74
CA MET A 160 -3.82 -5.27 -5.84
C MET A 160 -3.52 -6.78 -5.90
N ALA A 161 -3.48 -7.47 -4.75
CA ALA A 161 -3.24 -8.91 -4.68
C ALA A 161 -4.39 -9.74 -5.25
N LEU A 162 -5.59 -9.17 -5.41
CA LEU A 162 -6.71 -9.83 -6.11
C LEU A 162 -6.45 -10.03 -7.62
N ASP A 163 -5.45 -9.34 -8.19
CA ASP A 163 -4.95 -9.53 -9.55
C ASP A 163 -3.54 -10.16 -9.58
N PHE A 164 -3.06 -10.67 -8.44
CA PHE A 164 -1.73 -11.30 -8.26
C PHE A 164 -0.53 -10.48 -8.77
N LYS A 165 -0.65 -9.15 -8.79
CA LYS A 165 0.41 -8.18 -9.12
C LYS A 165 0.58 -7.22 -7.95
N SER A 166 1.22 -7.70 -6.87
CA SER A 166 1.35 -6.95 -5.63
C SER A 166 2.67 -7.24 -4.93
N GLN A 167 3.33 -6.19 -4.44
CA GLN A 167 4.52 -6.33 -3.60
C GLN A 167 4.24 -7.01 -2.26
N ILE A 168 2.98 -7.23 -1.88
CA ILE A 168 2.64 -7.88 -0.61
C ILE A 168 3.28 -9.28 -0.48
N PHE A 169 3.40 -10.01 -1.58
CA PHE A 169 3.98 -11.36 -1.57
C PHE A 169 5.48 -11.35 -1.27
N GLN A 170 6.19 -10.28 -1.64
CA GLN A 170 7.61 -10.10 -1.33
C GLN A 170 7.87 -9.93 0.17
N ALA A 171 6.86 -9.48 0.92
CA ALA A 171 6.97 -9.39 2.37
C ALA A 171 6.90 -10.77 3.05
N TYR A 172 6.37 -11.80 2.36
CA TYR A 172 6.14 -13.12 2.96
C TYR A 172 7.08 -14.21 2.45
N ALA A 173 7.70 -14.01 1.30
CA ALA A 173 8.53 -15.03 0.66
C ALA A 173 9.71 -14.44 -0.11
N GLN A 174 10.78 -15.24 -0.24
CA GLN A 174 11.94 -14.91 -1.06
C GLN A 174 11.71 -15.40 -2.49
N ILE A 175 11.13 -14.55 -3.33
CA ILE A 175 10.65 -14.92 -4.67
C ILE A 175 11.31 -14.06 -5.77
N PRO A 176 12.62 -14.22 -6.04
CA PRO A 176 13.35 -13.48 -7.06
C PRO A 176 12.66 -13.40 -8.42
N THR A 177 12.16 -14.53 -8.95
CA THR A 177 11.54 -14.60 -10.27
C THR A 177 10.26 -13.77 -10.33
N TYR A 178 9.38 -13.89 -9.32
CA TYR A 178 8.16 -13.07 -9.24
C TYR A 178 8.50 -11.60 -9.07
N SER A 179 9.46 -11.28 -8.20
CA SER A 179 9.85 -9.90 -7.89
C SER A 179 10.43 -9.18 -9.10
N GLN A 180 11.28 -9.87 -9.88
CA GLN A 180 11.84 -9.31 -11.11
C GLN A 180 10.75 -9.09 -12.17
N TRP A 181 9.88 -10.08 -12.40
CA TRP A 181 8.76 -9.92 -13.33
C TRP A 181 7.86 -8.74 -12.93
N LEU A 182 7.51 -8.64 -11.64
CA LEU A 182 6.66 -7.57 -11.11
C LEU A 182 7.29 -6.18 -11.35
N CYS A 183 8.60 -6.05 -11.14
CA CYS A 183 9.33 -4.80 -11.34
C CYS A 183 9.48 -4.44 -12.82
N ASP A 184 9.88 -5.40 -13.65
CA ASP A 184 10.40 -5.11 -14.99
C ASP A 184 9.36 -5.27 -16.10
N ARG A 185 8.35 -6.14 -15.90
CA ARG A 185 7.50 -6.64 -16.99
C ARG A 185 6.00 -6.51 -16.74
N ALA A 186 5.56 -6.56 -15.48
CA ALA A 186 4.14 -6.57 -15.16
C ALA A 186 3.43 -5.28 -15.59
N ASP A 187 2.31 -5.44 -16.31
CA ASP A 187 1.36 -4.36 -16.55
C ASP A 187 0.31 -4.32 -15.42
N PHE A 188 0.33 -3.24 -14.64
CA PHE A 188 -0.58 -3.03 -13.51
C PHE A 188 -1.95 -2.44 -13.93
N THR A 189 -2.19 -2.21 -15.24
CA THR A 189 -3.46 -1.63 -15.72
C THR A 189 -4.66 -2.49 -15.30
N SER A 190 -4.56 -3.82 -15.41
CA SER A 190 -5.60 -4.74 -14.91
C SER A 190 -5.77 -4.65 -13.39
N THR A 191 -4.66 -4.50 -12.66
CA THR A 191 -4.64 -4.41 -11.21
C THR A 191 -5.39 -3.18 -10.72
N TYR A 192 -5.12 -2.01 -11.30
CA TYR A 192 -5.83 -0.78 -10.96
C TYR A 192 -7.30 -0.79 -11.41
N ARG A 193 -7.62 -1.44 -12.55
CA ARG A 193 -9.02 -1.65 -12.95
C ARG A 193 -9.77 -2.49 -11.91
N TYR A 194 -9.14 -3.55 -11.42
CA TYR A 194 -9.71 -4.41 -10.41
C TYR A 194 -9.80 -3.70 -9.04
N GLU A 195 -8.79 -2.90 -8.67
CA GLU A 195 -8.85 -2.03 -7.50
C GLU A 195 -10.04 -1.06 -7.59
N ARG A 196 -10.23 -0.38 -8.74
CA ARG A 196 -11.39 0.49 -8.97
C ARG A 196 -12.73 -0.25 -8.82
N ARG A 197 -12.79 -1.49 -9.32
CA ARG A 197 -13.96 -2.37 -9.20
C ARG A 197 -14.27 -2.66 -7.72
N VAL A 198 -13.25 -2.98 -6.92
CA VAL A 198 -13.45 -3.18 -5.47
C VAL A 198 -13.82 -1.88 -4.75
N LEU A 199 -13.24 -0.73 -5.11
CA LEU A 199 -13.61 0.55 -4.52
C LEU A 199 -15.08 0.91 -4.80
N ARG A 200 -15.56 0.66 -6.01
CA ARG A 200 -16.99 0.79 -6.37
C ARG A 200 -17.87 -0.12 -5.52
N LEU A 201 -17.48 -1.39 -5.36
CA LEU A 201 -18.18 -2.33 -4.50
C LEU A 201 -18.28 -1.85 -3.05
N LEU A 202 -17.19 -1.29 -2.51
CA LEU A 202 -17.15 -0.74 -1.14
C LEU A 202 -17.94 0.57 -1.00
N GLN A 203 -18.06 1.35 -2.07
CA GLN A 203 -18.84 2.59 -2.13
C GLN A 203 -20.34 2.33 -2.34
N TRP A 204 -20.69 1.23 -3.01
CA TRP A 204 -22.05 0.96 -3.45
C TRP A 204 -23.04 0.92 -2.28
N GLY A 205 -24.08 1.75 -2.38
CA GLY A 205 -25.12 1.91 -1.35
C GLY A 205 -24.69 2.71 -0.12
N GLU A 206 -23.47 3.25 -0.10
CA GLU A 206 -22.97 4.13 0.95
C GLU A 206 -23.00 5.61 0.49
N PRO A 207 -22.95 6.59 1.42
CA PRO A 207 -22.76 7.98 1.04
C PRO A 207 -21.45 8.17 0.25
N THR A 208 -21.55 8.78 -0.93
CA THR A 208 -20.40 9.11 -1.78
C THR A 208 -19.48 10.09 -1.05
N ARG A 209 -18.20 9.74 -0.97
CA ARG A 209 -17.16 10.50 -0.28
C ARG A 209 -15.84 10.35 -1.01
N PRO A 210 -14.95 11.37 -1.01
CA PRO A 210 -13.65 11.28 -1.66
C PRO A 210 -12.80 10.17 -1.05
N TRP A 211 -12.10 9.41 -1.90
CA TRP A 211 -11.20 8.35 -1.46
C TRP A 211 -9.81 8.89 -1.08
N ARG A 212 -9.30 8.43 0.06
CA ARG A 212 -7.94 8.62 0.57
C ARG A 212 -7.26 7.25 0.60
N LEU A 213 -6.52 6.97 -0.47
CA LEU A 213 -5.85 5.70 -0.71
C LEU A 213 -4.36 5.86 -0.46
N LYS A 214 -3.65 4.77 -0.20
CA LYS A 214 -2.20 4.83 0.01
C LYS A 214 -1.56 3.48 -0.26
N SER A 215 -0.47 3.50 -1.00
CA SER A 215 0.52 2.43 -0.96
C SER A 215 1.84 2.95 -1.50
N PRO A 216 2.97 2.73 -0.79
CA PRO A 216 4.28 3.01 -1.35
C PRO A 216 4.50 2.33 -2.70
N ALA A 217 3.90 1.16 -2.92
CA ALA A 217 4.01 0.38 -4.14
C ALA A 217 3.58 1.11 -5.41
N HIS A 218 2.68 2.09 -5.32
CA HIS A 218 2.16 2.81 -6.48
C HIS A 218 3.24 3.57 -7.27
N VAL A 219 4.36 3.93 -6.63
CA VAL A 219 5.49 4.61 -7.31
C VAL A 219 6.04 3.80 -8.50
N LEU A 220 5.89 2.48 -8.48
CA LEU A 220 6.36 1.60 -9.55
C LEU A 220 5.54 1.70 -10.84
N SER A 221 4.27 2.14 -10.74
CA SER A 221 3.26 1.91 -11.78
C SER A 221 2.28 3.09 -11.98
N LEU A 222 2.72 4.33 -11.70
CA LEU A 222 1.89 5.53 -11.85
C LEU A 222 1.30 5.72 -13.26
N ASP A 223 2.01 5.36 -14.32
CA ASP A 223 1.46 5.38 -15.68
C ASP A 223 0.26 4.44 -15.86
N CYS A 224 0.24 3.30 -15.17
CA CYS A 224 -0.89 2.37 -15.20
C CYS A 224 -2.05 2.88 -14.34
N LEU A 225 -1.73 3.47 -13.18
CA LEU A 225 -2.70 4.10 -12.29
C LEU A 225 -3.45 5.22 -13.03
N ASP A 226 -2.71 6.11 -13.69
CA ASP A 226 -3.23 7.26 -14.44
C ASP A 226 -4.20 6.86 -15.58
N ARG A 227 -3.96 5.71 -16.24
CA ARG A 227 -4.90 5.18 -17.25
C ARG A 227 -6.26 4.82 -16.66
N VAL A 228 -6.33 4.48 -15.38
CA VAL A 228 -7.56 4.02 -14.70
C VAL A 228 -8.21 5.12 -13.88
N PHE A 229 -7.40 5.99 -13.27
CA PHE A 229 -7.78 7.14 -12.47
C PHE A 229 -7.12 8.42 -13.02
N PRO A 230 -7.55 8.91 -14.20
CA PRO A 230 -6.92 10.05 -14.86
C PRO A 230 -7.06 11.38 -14.09
N ASP A 231 -8.05 11.45 -13.20
CA ASP A 231 -8.31 12.57 -12.30
C ASP A 231 -7.70 12.38 -10.89
N ALA A 232 -6.91 11.32 -10.68
CA ALA A 232 -6.22 11.09 -9.42
C ALA A 232 -5.28 12.25 -9.06
N ARG A 233 -5.21 12.51 -7.76
CA ARG A 233 -4.25 13.43 -7.15
C ARG A 233 -3.30 12.65 -6.26
N PHE A 234 -2.10 13.18 -6.05
CA PHE A 234 -1.03 12.47 -5.37
C PHE A 234 -0.50 13.30 -4.20
N VAL A 235 -0.40 12.67 -3.03
CA VAL A 235 0.36 13.22 -1.90
C VAL A 235 1.58 12.34 -1.68
N MET A 236 2.77 12.89 -1.84
CA MET A 236 4.03 12.15 -1.74
C MET A 236 4.77 12.53 -0.47
N THR A 237 5.09 11.55 0.37
CA THR A 237 5.92 11.77 1.57
C THR A 237 7.39 11.50 1.29
N HIS A 238 8.26 12.39 1.77
CA HIS A 238 9.70 12.38 1.48
C HIS A 238 10.55 12.18 2.72
N ARG A 239 11.57 11.33 2.60
CA ARG A 239 12.62 11.08 3.58
C ARG A 239 13.89 10.65 2.85
N ASP A 240 15.04 10.81 3.49
CA ASP A 240 16.32 10.32 2.97
C ASP A 240 16.23 8.82 2.64
N PRO A 241 16.46 8.41 1.37
CA PRO A 241 16.42 7.02 0.94
C PRO A 241 17.40 6.09 1.68
N THR A 242 18.57 6.56 2.13
CA THR A 242 19.53 5.69 2.83
C THR A 242 18.99 5.26 4.19
N ASP A 243 18.32 6.17 4.90
CA ASP A 243 17.64 5.86 6.17
C ASP A 243 16.43 4.93 5.95
N VAL A 244 15.72 5.15 4.85
CA VAL A 244 14.51 4.38 4.53
C VAL A 244 14.84 2.94 4.20
N LEU A 245 15.80 2.69 3.30
CA LEU A 245 16.08 1.35 2.80
C LEU A 245 16.44 0.39 3.92
N LEU A 246 17.33 0.80 4.83
CA LEU A 246 17.70 0.00 6.01
C LEU A 246 16.47 -0.35 6.86
N SER A 247 15.57 0.60 7.10
CA SER A 247 14.36 0.32 7.87
C SER A 247 13.42 -0.66 7.15
N VAL A 248 13.34 -0.60 5.82
CA VAL A 248 12.48 -1.50 5.04
C VAL A 248 13.01 -2.93 5.02
N VAL A 249 14.29 -3.14 4.68
CA VAL A 249 14.84 -4.51 4.66
C VAL A 249 14.76 -5.19 6.02
N ASP A 250 14.93 -4.42 7.08
CA ASP A 250 14.88 -4.92 8.43
C ASP A 250 13.46 -5.36 8.85
N VAL A 251 12.41 -4.70 8.33
CA VAL A 251 11.01 -5.15 8.45
C VAL A 251 10.76 -6.41 7.61
N TYR A 252 11.24 -6.46 6.36
CA TYR A 252 11.09 -7.65 5.52
C TYR A 252 11.77 -8.86 6.15
N ALA A 253 12.96 -8.69 6.72
CA ALA A 253 13.70 -9.75 7.39
C ALA A 253 12.97 -10.30 8.63
N ASP A 254 12.32 -9.43 9.41
CA ASP A 254 11.51 -9.82 10.56
C ASP A 254 10.28 -10.64 10.15
N ILE A 255 9.61 -10.25 9.07
CA ILE A 255 8.43 -10.97 8.56
C ILE A 255 8.84 -12.29 7.90
N VAL A 256 9.67 -12.23 6.87
CA VAL A 256 10.09 -13.41 6.07
C VAL A 256 10.84 -14.41 6.95
N GLY A 257 11.62 -13.95 7.94
CA GLY A 257 12.32 -14.83 8.88
C GLY A 257 11.41 -15.73 9.72
N GLY A 258 10.11 -15.41 9.82
CA GLY A 258 9.11 -16.31 10.42
C GLY A 258 8.64 -17.43 9.50
N PHE A 259 8.91 -17.33 8.20
CA PHE A 259 8.36 -18.19 7.14
C PHE A 259 9.42 -19.00 6.38
N THR A 260 10.70 -18.80 6.67
CA THR A 260 11.81 -19.58 6.10
C THR A 260 12.92 -19.80 7.12
N ASP A 261 13.57 -20.95 7.05
CA ASP A 261 14.79 -21.25 7.83
C ASP A 261 16.07 -20.84 7.07
N HIS A 262 15.91 -20.19 5.90
CA HIS A 262 16.98 -19.87 4.95
C HIS A 262 16.92 -18.40 4.52
N LEU A 263 16.80 -17.50 5.49
CA LEU A 263 16.73 -16.06 5.25
C LEU A 263 18.01 -15.54 4.57
N ASP A 264 17.88 -15.05 3.34
CA ASP A 264 18.92 -14.37 2.58
C ASP A 264 18.77 -12.86 2.71
N ARG A 265 19.55 -12.29 3.63
CA ARG A 265 19.56 -10.85 3.90
C ARG A 265 20.11 -10.03 2.73
N ARG A 266 21.03 -10.58 1.92
CA ARG A 266 21.59 -9.85 0.78
C ARG A 266 20.56 -9.72 -0.33
N TYR A 267 19.85 -10.81 -0.62
CA TYR A 267 18.72 -10.77 -1.54
C TYR A 267 17.68 -9.71 -1.13
N LEU A 268 17.31 -9.63 0.15
CA LEU A 268 16.38 -8.60 0.62
C LEU A 268 16.91 -7.17 0.38
N GLY A 269 18.21 -6.95 0.59
CA GLY A 269 18.91 -5.70 0.25
C GLY A 269 18.80 -5.34 -1.22
N GLU A 270 19.23 -6.25 -2.09
CA GLU A 270 19.24 -6.08 -3.54
C GLU A 270 17.83 -5.84 -4.10
N LEU A 271 16.85 -6.61 -3.62
CA LEU A 271 15.43 -6.46 -3.96
C LEU A 271 14.94 -5.04 -3.65
N ASN A 272 15.16 -4.55 -2.43
CA ASN A 272 14.66 -3.26 -2.00
C ASN A 272 15.38 -2.10 -2.71
N VAL A 273 16.70 -2.18 -2.89
CA VAL A 273 17.44 -1.18 -3.66
C VAL A 273 16.89 -1.10 -5.09
N THR A 274 16.74 -2.24 -5.76
CA THR A 274 16.26 -2.30 -7.16
C THR A 274 14.84 -1.76 -7.28
N GLN A 275 13.92 -2.25 -6.46
CA GLN A 275 12.50 -1.90 -6.52
C GLN A 275 12.26 -0.42 -6.25
N TRP A 276 12.86 0.12 -5.18
CA TRP A 276 12.58 1.47 -4.75
C TRP A 276 13.31 2.51 -5.61
N SER A 277 14.51 2.22 -6.10
CA SER A 277 15.19 3.11 -7.06
C SER A 277 14.47 3.15 -8.41
N THR A 278 14.03 1.99 -8.91
CA THR A 278 13.23 1.89 -10.14
C THR A 278 11.91 2.62 -9.99
N GLY A 279 11.20 2.40 -8.88
CA GLY A 279 9.93 3.04 -8.59
C GLY A 279 10.04 4.56 -8.47
N ILE A 280 11.04 5.07 -7.76
CA ILE A 280 11.27 6.53 -7.67
C ILE A 280 11.65 7.12 -9.02
N THR A 281 12.49 6.45 -9.81
CA THR A 281 12.83 6.90 -11.17
C THR A 281 11.58 7.02 -12.04
N ARG A 282 10.71 6.01 -12.03
CA ARG A 282 9.44 6.03 -12.78
C ARG A 282 8.49 7.11 -12.27
N ALA A 283 8.39 7.27 -10.95
CA ALA A 283 7.54 8.29 -10.35
C ALA A 283 7.98 9.71 -10.71
N MET A 284 9.30 9.98 -10.73
CA MET A 284 9.84 11.25 -11.19
C MET A 284 9.54 11.51 -12.66
N ALA A 285 9.77 10.51 -13.53
CA ALA A 285 9.46 10.65 -14.96
C ALA A 285 7.95 10.88 -15.22
N PHE A 286 7.07 10.23 -14.46
CA PHE A 286 5.64 10.49 -14.52
C PHE A 286 5.29 11.92 -14.05
N ARG A 287 5.97 12.39 -13.00
CA ARG A 287 5.73 13.71 -12.43
C ARG A 287 6.15 14.85 -13.36
N ASP A 288 7.17 14.66 -14.20
CA ASP A 288 7.59 15.67 -15.19
C ASP A 288 6.45 16.14 -16.12
N LYS A 289 5.43 15.30 -16.31
CA LYS A 289 4.23 15.59 -17.13
C LYS A 289 2.95 15.87 -16.33
N ALA A 290 3.00 15.85 -15.00
CA ALA A 290 1.82 15.87 -14.14
C ALA A 290 2.06 16.57 -12.79
N ALA A 291 3.04 17.48 -12.73
CA ALA A 291 3.57 18.05 -11.49
C ALA A 291 2.49 18.76 -10.65
N GLU A 292 1.49 19.37 -11.29
CA GLU A 292 0.36 20.04 -10.64
C GLU A 292 -0.55 19.10 -9.84
N ARG A 293 -0.50 17.80 -10.12
CA ARG A 293 -1.27 16.77 -9.40
C ARG A 293 -0.56 16.25 -8.14
N PHE A 294 0.64 16.74 -7.83
CA PHE A 294 1.43 16.32 -6.67
C PHE A 294 1.43 17.37 -5.55
N TYR A 295 1.29 16.89 -4.32
CA TYR A 295 1.55 17.63 -3.10
C TYR A 295 2.63 16.89 -2.29
N ASP A 296 3.71 17.60 -1.91
CA ASP A 296 4.87 17.01 -1.27
C ASP A 296 4.89 17.27 0.23
N ILE A 297 5.19 16.24 1.02
CA ILE A 297 5.31 16.34 2.47
C ILE A 297 6.69 15.85 2.90
N ASP A 298 7.53 16.75 3.41
CA ASP A 298 8.79 16.36 4.06
C ASP A 298 8.51 15.71 5.42
N PHE A 299 9.15 14.57 5.70
CA PHE A 299 8.98 13.82 6.94
C PHE A 299 9.24 14.64 8.21
N ARG A 300 10.17 15.60 8.18
CA ARG A 300 10.47 16.48 9.33
C ARG A 300 9.37 17.52 9.53
N VAL A 301 8.82 18.05 8.45
CA VAL A 301 7.67 18.98 8.52
C VAL A 301 6.47 18.26 9.13
N MET A 302 6.17 17.05 8.66
CA MET A 302 5.10 16.22 9.22
C MET A 302 5.33 15.88 10.71
N GLN A 303 6.58 15.68 11.15
CA GLN A 303 6.86 15.45 12.56
C GLN A 303 6.68 16.70 13.43
N ASN A 304 7.00 17.88 12.90
CA ASN A 304 6.99 19.14 13.64
C ASN A 304 5.58 19.75 13.75
N ASP A 305 4.85 19.80 12.63
CA ASP A 305 3.50 20.37 12.55
C ASP A 305 2.58 19.54 11.64
N PRO A 306 2.18 18.33 12.09
CA PRO A 306 1.34 17.42 11.31
C PRO A 306 -0.04 18.01 10.98
N ILE A 307 -0.68 18.69 11.93
CA ILE A 307 -2.02 19.27 11.73
C ILE A 307 -1.94 20.43 10.73
N GLY A 308 -0.95 21.31 10.86
CA GLY A 308 -0.77 22.39 9.90
C GLY A 308 -0.41 21.90 8.50
N GLU A 309 0.35 20.81 8.39
CA GLU A 309 0.65 20.17 7.11
C GLU A 309 -0.60 19.60 6.45
N VAL A 310 -1.46 18.89 7.20
CA VAL A 310 -2.74 18.41 6.66
C VAL A 310 -3.65 19.59 6.26
N LYS A 311 -3.67 20.70 7.00
CA LYS A 311 -4.41 21.91 6.59
C LYS A 311 -3.94 22.48 5.26
N ARG A 312 -2.62 22.52 5.02
CA ARG A 312 -2.05 22.96 3.74
C ARG A 312 -2.40 22.00 2.60
N LEU A 313 -2.34 20.69 2.85
CA LEU A 313 -2.81 19.67 1.90
C LEU A 313 -4.29 19.88 1.54
N TYR A 314 -5.18 20.08 2.52
CA TYR A 314 -6.60 20.32 2.26
C TYR A 314 -6.84 21.63 1.50
N SER A 315 -6.09 22.69 1.83
CA SER A 315 -6.14 23.94 1.05
C SER A 315 -5.72 23.72 -0.41
N TRP A 316 -4.69 22.91 -0.67
CA TRP A 316 -4.29 22.52 -2.02
C TRP A 316 -5.36 21.65 -2.70
N LEU A 317 -6.05 20.80 -1.94
CA LEU A 317 -7.19 20.03 -2.43
C LEU A 317 -8.38 20.92 -2.82
N GLY A 318 -8.47 22.14 -2.28
CA GLY A 318 -9.65 22.99 -2.37
C GLY A 318 -10.74 22.59 -1.38
N GLU A 319 -10.37 21.87 -0.32
CA GLU A 319 -11.25 21.31 0.68
C GLU A 319 -11.05 22.00 2.05
N THR A 320 -12.07 21.97 2.91
CA THR A 320 -12.02 22.64 4.22
C THR A 320 -11.76 21.65 5.33
N VAL A 321 -10.83 21.98 6.23
CA VAL A 321 -10.65 21.25 7.49
C VAL A 321 -11.71 21.71 8.48
N THR A 322 -12.67 20.84 8.80
CA THR A 322 -13.70 21.12 9.81
C THR A 322 -13.12 21.09 11.23
N GLU A 323 -13.78 21.75 12.18
CA GLU A 323 -13.39 21.69 13.60
C GLU A 323 -13.37 20.25 14.14
N ARG A 324 -14.34 19.44 13.72
CA ARG A 324 -14.43 18.02 14.08
C ARG A 324 -13.22 17.24 13.55
N PHE A 325 -12.87 17.45 12.29
CA PHE A 325 -11.72 16.79 11.67
C PHE A 325 -10.42 17.19 12.37
N GLU A 326 -10.20 18.49 12.61
CA GLU A 326 -9.02 18.98 13.34
C GLU A 326 -8.92 18.40 14.75
N ALA A 327 -10.02 18.36 15.50
CA ALA A 327 -10.05 17.77 16.83
C ALA A 327 -9.67 16.28 16.80
N GLY A 328 -10.21 15.52 15.82
CA GLY A 328 -9.87 14.11 15.62
C GLY A 328 -8.38 13.90 15.32
N MET A 329 -7.81 14.72 14.42
CA MET A 329 -6.37 14.69 14.13
C MET A 329 -5.51 14.95 15.36
N ARG A 330 -5.88 15.96 16.18
CA ARG A 330 -5.15 16.29 17.41
C ARG A 330 -5.20 15.14 18.42
N ALA A 331 -6.39 14.59 18.66
CA ALA A 331 -6.57 13.46 19.57
C ALA A 331 -5.73 12.26 19.13
N TRP A 332 -5.86 11.85 17.87
CA TRP A 332 -5.09 10.73 17.32
C TRP A 332 -3.58 10.95 17.41
N TRP A 333 -3.10 12.16 17.06
CA TRP A 333 -1.66 12.46 17.10
C TRP A 333 -1.08 12.37 18.51
N THR A 334 -1.79 12.94 19.50
CA THR A 334 -1.39 12.87 20.91
C THR A 334 -1.35 11.42 21.40
N GLU A 335 -2.40 10.64 21.19
CA GLU A 335 -2.47 9.24 21.61
C GLU A 335 -1.39 8.37 20.95
N ASN A 336 -1.07 8.62 19.68
CA ASN A 336 -0.08 7.85 18.95
C ASN A 336 1.36 8.24 19.32
N ALA A 337 1.62 9.51 19.67
CA ALA A 337 2.94 9.96 20.12
C ALA A 337 3.41 9.22 21.38
N GLU A 338 2.49 8.88 22.28
CA GLU A 338 2.74 8.13 23.52
C GLU A 338 3.14 6.67 23.28
N LYS A 339 2.81 6.12 22.10
CA LYS A 339 3.04 4.71 21.72
C LYS A 339 4.27 4.53 20.82
N ARG A 340 5.06 5.58 20.58
CA ARG A 340 6.23 5.52 19.69
C ARG A 340 7.39 4.77 20.34
N GLU A 341 7.70 3.60 19.79
CA GLU A 341 8.91 2.86 20.16
C GLU A 341 10.13 3.33 19.35
N PRO A 342 11.32 3.45 19.98
CA PRO A 342 12.56 3.74 19.27
C PRO A 342 12.95 2.57 18.36
N HIS A 343 13.40 2.89 17.14
CA HIS A 343 13.85 1.89 16.18
C HIS A 343 15.20 1.29 16.62
N PRO A 344 15.33 -0.03 16.81
CA PRO A 344 16.63 -0.65 17.02
C PRO A 344 17.51 -0.44 15.78
N LYS A 345 18.82 -0.26 15.99
CA LYS A 345 19.78 -0.11 14.89
C LYS A 345 20.02 -1.47 14.24
N ALA A 346 19.69 -1.60 12.96
CA ALA A 346 20.15 -2.71 12.13
C ALA A 346 21.52 -2.40 11.52
N ASP A 347 22.32 -3.43 11.26
CA ASP A 347 23.59 -3.29 10.56
C ASP A 347 23.36 -3.31 9.03
N PRO A 348 23.58 -2.20 8.31
CA PRO A 348 23.39 -2.15 6.86
C PRO A 348 24.30 -3.13 6.09
N VAL A 349 25.49 -3.44 6.62
CA VAL A 349 26.44 -4.36 5.97
C VAL A 349 25.87 -5.79 5.91
N ALA A 350 25.08 -6.19 6.91
CA ALA A 350 24.45 -7.51 6.94
C ALA A 350 23.44 -7.71 5.78
N PHE A 351 22.92 -6.62 5.22
CA PHE A 351 21.99 -6.62 4.09
C PHE A 351 22.68 -6.29 2.75
N GLY A 352 24.00 -6.12 2.73
CA GLY A 352 24.72 -5.70 1.52
C GLY A 352 24.39 -4.28 1.06
N LEU A 353 23.90 -3.42 1.96
CA LEU A 353 23.60 -2.03 1.62
C LEU A 353 24.90 -1.22 1.60
N ASP A 354 25.20 -0.62 0.45
CA ASP A 354 26.34 0.25 0.23
C ASP A 354 25.87 1.65 -0.18
N ASP A 355 26.09 2.63 0.68
CA ASP A 355 25.75 4.04 0.46
C ASP A 355 26.36 4.59 -0.85
N SER A 356 27.54 4.12 -1.25
CA SER A 356 28.20 4.56 -2.47
C SER A 356 27.49 4.09 -3.75
N VAL A 357 26.72 3.00 -3.65
CA VAL A 357 25.85 2.48 -4.72
C VAL A 357 24.45 3.09 -4.61
N ILE A 358 23.91 3.19 -3.40
CA ILE A 358 22.53 3.65 -3.16
C ILE A 358 22.38 5.13 -3.49
N ARG A 359 23.27 6.00 -2.99
CA ARG A 359 23.13 7.46 -3.13
C ARG A 359 23.02 7.91 -4.59
N PRO A 360 23.86 7.43 -5.54
CA PRO A 360 23.71 7.77 -6.95
C PRO A 360 22.34 7.40 -7.55
N LEU A 361 21.75 6.27 -7.15
CA LEU A 361 20.45 5.82 -7.66
C LEU A 361 19.29 6.73 -7.27
N PHE A 362 19.42 7.48 -6.17
CA PHE A 362 18.39 8.41 -5.69
C PHE A 362 18.81 9.89 -5.79
N ALA A 363 19.96 10.21 -6.40
CA ALA A 363 20.52 11.56 -6.39
C ALA A 363 19.53 12.61 -6.92
N ALA A 364 18.90 12.36 -8.07
CA ALA A 364 17.92 13.26 -8.66
C ALA A 364 16.70 13.49 -7.75
N TYR A 365 16.24 12.43 -7.06
CA TYR A 365 15.14 12.51 -6.10
C TYR A 365 15.52 13.32 -4.86
N VAL A 366 16.73 13.11 -4.34
CA VAL A 366 17.23 13.84 -3.17
C VAL A 366 17.39 15.32 -3.51
N ASP A 367 18.05 15.65 -4.62
CA ASP A 367 18.27 17.04 -5.04
C ASP A 367 16.97 17.82 -5.24
N ALA A 368 15.91 17.14 -5.69
CA ALA A 368 14.60 17.74 -5.90
C ALA A 368 13.78 17.86 -4.61
N TYR A 369 13.74 16.82 -3.77
CA TYR A 369 12.69 16.68 -2.73
C TYR A 369 13.19 16.31 -1.34
N ALA A 370 14.31 15.58 -1.20
CA ALA A 370 14.77 15.11 0.11
C ALA A 370 16.00 15.88 0.65
N GLY A 371 16.61 16.77 -0.14
CA GLY A 371 17.81 17.55 0.19
C GLY A 371 17.54 18.86 0.94
N GLY A 372 16.32 19.07 1.43
CA GLY A 372 15.88 20.34 2.01
C GLY A 372 16.46 20.64 3.40
N SER A 373 17.68 21.14 3.47
CA SER A 373 18.10 22.10 4.50
C SER A 373 18.11 23.55 4.00
N GLY A 374 17.60 23.85 2.79
CA GLY A 374 17.77 25.20 2.20
C GLY A 374 16.77 25.72 1.17
N ARG A 375 15.56 25.15 0.96
CA ARG A 375 14.64 25.64 -0.10
C ARG A 375 13.30 26.24 0.35
N TYR A 376 12.98 26.27 1.65
CA TYR A 376 11.74 26.87 2.17
C TYR A 376 11.92 28.27 2.79
N GLY A 377 13.00 28.99 2.46
CA GLY A 377 13.34 30.29 3.06
C GLY A 377 13.36 31.51 2.14
N GLN A 378 12.96 31.39 0.87
CA GLN A 378 12.98 32.53 -0.06
C GLN A 378 11.72 32.57 -0.92
N GLN A 379 10.59 32.88 -0.29
CA GLN A 379 9.42 33.39 -1.01
C GLN A 379 8.56 34.27 -0.10
N GLU A 380 9.18 35.15 0.67
CA GLU A 380 8.46 36.19 1.42
C GLU A 380 9.41 37.34 1.81
N GLU A 381 10.04 37.98 0.81
CA GLU A 381 10.68 39.29 1.01
C GLU A 381 10.86 39.99 -0.34
N SER A 382 9.76 40.52 -0.89
CA SER A 382 9.81 41.61 -1.88
C SER A 382 8.43 42.25 -2.00
N THR A 383 8.06 43.04 -1.01
CA THR A 383 7.17 44.20 -1.20
C THR A 383 7.41 45.19 -0.07
N ALA A 384 8.28 46.15 -0.36
CA ALA A 384 8.33 47.46 0.28
C ALA A 384 8.19 48.50 -0.82
#